data_AF-A6RC53-F1
#
_entry.id   AF-A6RC53-F1
#
_cell.length_a   1.000
_cell.length_b   1.000
_cell.length_c   1.000
_cell.angle_alpha   90.00
_cell.angle_beta   90.00
_cell.angle_gamma   90.00
#
_symmetry.space_group_name_H-M   'P 1'
#
loop_
_entity.id
_entity.type
_entity.pdbx_description
1 polymer ?
#
loop_
_entity_poly.entity_id
_entity_poly.type
_entity_poly.pdbx_seq_one_letter_code
_entity_poly.pdbx_strand_id
1 'polypeptide(L)'
;MVSNLANVSSLLWHAYAALPAPSSAVNWAGFYVRQDRFPSLVSAGSNTKETPGTQALLLDPFHGKPACQLIQFGRGVCGTAAEKQETVLVPDVFNWEGHIACDAESKSEIVVPILVNGESVNLWQHGSKYICA
;
A
#
# COMPACT_ATOMS: atom_id res chain seq x y z
N MET A 1 5.87 10.97 -11.58
CA MET A 1 4.95 10.35 -10.61
C MET A 1 5.67 10.02 -9.31
N VAL A 2 6.75 9.23 -9.37
CA VAL A 2 7.58 8.83 -8.20
C VAL A 2 7.99 10.00 -7.30
N SER A 3 8.50 11.10 -7.85
CA SER A 3 8.94 12.26 -7.04
C SER A 3 7.79 12.91 -6.24
N ASN A 4 6.57 12.94 -6.80
CA ASN A 4 5.42 13.50 -6.10
C ASN A 4 4.97 12.57 -4.98
N LEU A 5 4.91 11.25 -5.23
CA LEU A 5 4.53 10.28 -4.21
C LEU A 5 5.56 10.17 -3.08
N ALA A 6 6.84 10.40 -3.37
CA ALA A 6 7.89 10.53 -2.36
C ALA A 6 7.68 11.75 -1.45
N ASN A 7 7.35 12.90 -2.03
CA ASN A 7 7.04 14.10 -1.24
C ASN A 7 5.76 13.91 -0.42
N VAL A 8 4.72 13.29 -1.00
CA VAL A 8 3.47 13.03 -0.28
C VAL A 8 3.68 12.02 0.85
N SER A 9 4.43 10.95 0.64
CA SER A 9 4.70 9.98 1.72
C SER A 9 5.49 10.61 2.86
N SER A 10 6.43 11.52 2.55
CA SER A 10 7.15 12.32 3.55
C SER A 10 6.21 13.25 4.33
N LEU A 11 5.35 13.99 3.63
CA LEU A 11 4.36 14.88 4.27
C LEU A 11 3.41 14.12 5.19
N LEU A 12 2.89 12.97 4.73
CA LEU A 12 1.98 12.15 5.53
C LEU A 12 2.67 11.60 6.77
N TRP A 13 3.90 11.06 6.62
CA TRP A 13 4.69 10.58 7.75
C TRP A 13 4.90 11.64 8.82
N HIS A 14 5.35 12.83 8.42
CA HIS A 14 5.58 13.94 9.34
C HIS A 14 4.29 14.52 9.91
N ALA A 15 3.21 14.56 9.14
CA ALA A 15 1.90 14.99 9.62
C ALA A 15 1.40 14.06 10.73
N TYR A 16 1.48 12.74 10.54
CA TYR A 16 1.13 11.78 11.58
C TYR A 16 1.99 11.91 12.82
N ALA A 17 3.32 11.99 12.65
CA ALA A 17 4.25 12.16 13.76
C ALA A 17 3.99 13.43 14.59
N ALA A 18 3.43 14.49 13.98
CA ALA A 18 3.09 15.74 14.64
C ALA A 18 1.74 15.71 15.39
N LEU A 19 0.88 14.72 15.12
CA LEU A 19 -0.41 14.58 15.79
C LEU A 19 -0.26 13.95 17.18
N PRO A 20 -1.19 14.20 18.13
CA PRO A 20 -1.22 13.46 19.38
C PRO A 20 -1.50 11.97 19.15
N ALA A 21 -1.17 11.14 20.15
CA ALA A 21 -1.56 9.74 20.14
C ALA A 21 -3.09 9.60 19.99
N PRO A 22 -3.59 8.57 19.28
CA PRO A 22 -2.84 7.43 18.72
C PRO A 22 -2.18 7.70 17.36
N SER A 23 -2.47 8.83 16.71
CA SER A 23 -2.03 9.12 15.34
C SER A 23 -0.51 9.25 15.18
N SER A 24 0.24 9.66 16.20
CA SER A 24 1.72 9.68 16.14
C SER A 24 2.38 8.30 16.11
N ALA A 25 1.62 7.22 16.22
CA ALA A 25 2.13 5.85 16.26
C ALA A 25 2.06 5.12 14.92
N VAL A 26 1.74 5.85 13.86
CA VAL A 26 1.88 5.37 12.48
C VAL A 26 3.32 4.85 12.31
N ASN A 27 3.46 3.57 11.98
CA ASN A 27 4.75 2.92 11.73
C ASN A 27 5.03 2.74 10.24
N TRP A 28 4.01 2.92 9.40
CA TRP A 28 4.15 2.84 7.96
C TRP A 28 3.18 3.77 7.24
N ALA A 29 3.67 4.54 6.27
CA ALA A 29 2.87 5.34 5.36
C ALA A 29 3.52 5.37 3.97
N GLY A 30 2.77 5.02 2.94
CA GLY A 30 3.35 4.88 1.60
C GLY A 30 2.34 4.50 0.55
N PHE A 31 2.87 4.14 -0.61
CA PHE A 31 2.07 3.89 -1.80
C PHE A 31 2.42 2.57 -2.45
N TYR A 32 1.40 1.98 -3.09
CA TYR A 32 1.56 0.90 -4.06
C TYR A 32 1.03 1.38 -5.41
N VAL A 33 1.73 1.05 -6.49
CA VAL A 33 1.31 1.34 -7.87
C VAL A 33 0.97 0.03 -8.58
N ARG A 34 -0.04 0.05 -9.44
CA ARG A 34 -0.31 -1.14 -10.25
C ARG A 34 0.81 -1.41 -11.24
N GLN A 35 1.20 -2.68 -11.36
CA GLN A 35 2.25 -3.12 -12.26
C GLN A 35 1.96 -2.74 -13.73
N ASP A 36 0.70 -2.80 -14.16
CA ASP A 36 0.29 -2.44 -15.53
C ASP A 36 0.21 -0.92 -15.79
N ARG A 37 0.46 -0.09 -14.77
CA ARG A 37 0.41 1.38 -14.86
C ARG A 37 1.77 2.05 -14.66
N PHE A 38 2.76 1.32 -14.15
CA PHE A 38 4.13 1.80 -14.10
C PHE A 38 4.82 1.45 -15.44
N PRO A 39 5.56 2.37 -16.08
CA PRO A 39 6.24 2.05 -17.33
C PRO A 39 7.13 0.83 -17.09
N SER A 40 6.96 -0.21 -17.90
CA SER A 40 7.72 -1.45 -17.87
C SER A 40 9.22 -1.15 -17.80
N LEU A 41 9.78 -1.09 -16.58
CA LEU A 41 11.23 -1.12 -16.37
C LEU A 41 11.80 -2.50 -16.69
N VAL A 42 10.94 -3.47 -17.02
CA VAL A 42 11.29 -4.62 -17.83
C VAL A 42 11.66 -4.12 -19.23
N SER A 43 12.91 -3.72 -19.34
CA SER A 43 13.65 -3.67 -20.59
C SER A 43 13.39 -4.95 -21.39
N ALA A 44 13.40 -4.78 -22.71
CA ALA A 44 13.18 -5.75 -23.77
C ALA A 44 14.15 -6.97 -23.76
N GLY A 45 14.37 -7.62 -22.62
CA GLY A 45 15.33 -8.70 -22.42
C GLY A 45 15.17 -9.54 -21.15
N SER A 46 14.16 -9.32 -20.30
CA SER A 46 13.84 -10.26 -19.21
C SER A 46 12.98 -11.41 -19.75
N ASN A 47 13.50 -12.63 -19.71
CA ASN A 47 12.75 -13.87 -20.01
C ASN A 47 11.67 -14.22 -18.96
N THR A 48 11.17 -13.24 -18.21
CA THR A 48 9.97 -13.40 -17.39
C THR A 48 8.79 -13.30 -18.33
N LYS A 49 8.24 -14.45 -18.69
CA LYS A 49 6.96 -14.64 -19.38
C LYS A 49 5.92 -13.74 -18.70
N GLU A 50 5.69 -12.55 -19.27
CA GLU A 50 4.57 -11.68 -18.89
C GLU A 50 3.33 -12.54 -19.09
N THR A 51 2.75 -13.00 -17.98
CA THR A 51 1.49 -13.73 -18.04
C THR A 51 0.43 -12.65 -18.21
N PRO A 52 -0.23 -12.55 -19.36
CA PRO A 52 -1.26 -11.54 -19.57
C PRO A 52 -2.37 -11.81 -18.54
N GLY A 53 -2.60 -10.88 -17.61
CA GLY A 53 -3.66 -10.98 -16.61
C GLY A 53 -3.25 -11.02 -15.14
N THR A 54 -1.96 -10.98 -14.79
CA THR A 54 -1.56 -10.90 -13.36
C THR A 54 -1.73 -9.46 -12.85
N GLN A 55 -2.87 -9.17 -12.22
CA GLN A 55 -3.10 -7.89 -11.54
C GLN A 55 -2.30 -7.84 -10.24
N ALA A 56 -1.21 -7.07 -10.25
CA ALA A 56 -0.31 -6.93 -9.12
C ALA A 56 0.01 -5.47 -8.80
N LEU A 57 0.41 -5.26 -7.56
CA LEU A 57 0.80 -4.00 -6.96
C LEU A 57 2.30 -4.05 -6.67
N LEU A 58 3.02 -2.99 -7.06
CA LEU A 58 4.43 -2.78 -6.79
C LEU A 58 4.58 -1.70 -5.73
N LEU A 59 5.54 -1.89 -4.82
CA LEU A 59 5.87 -0.89 -3.81
C LEU A 59 6.40 0.39 -4.46
N ASP A 60 5.79 1.52 -4.14
CA ASP A 60 6.19 2.89 -4.53
C ASP A 60 6.73 3.62 -3.26
N PRO A 61 7.11 4.91 -3.28
CA PRO A 61 7.70 5.59 -2.13
C PRO A 61 6.90 5.44 -0.84
N PHE A 62 7.60 5.10 0.24
CA PHE A 62 7.05 4.92 1.57
C PHE A 62 8.01 5.46 2.63
N HIS A 63 7.48 5.67 3.83
CA HIS A 63 8.23 5.93 5.05
C HIS A 63 7.81 4.91 6.11
N GLY A 64 8.78 4.34 6.82
CA GLY A 64 8.58 3.26 7.78
C GLY A 64 9.57 2.12 7.58
N LYS A 65 9.25 0.95 8.11
CA LYS A 65 10.06 -0.27 7.93
C LYS A 65 9.93 -0.85 6.51
N PRO A 66 10.89 -1.68 6.06
CA PRO A 66 10.78 -2.40 4.80
C PRO A 66 9.43 -3.13 4.68
N ALA A 67 8.82 -3.05 3.50
CA ALA A 67 7.51 -3.62 3.22
C ALA A 67 7.56 -4.61 2.05
N CYS A 68 6.44 -5.30 1.81
CA CYS A 68 6.30 -6.24 0.71
C CYS A 68 6.48 -5.51 -0.63
N GLN A 69 7.39 -6.00 -1.48
CA GLN A 69 7.70 -5.34 -2.76
C GLN A 69 6.63 -5.58 -3.83
N LEU A 70 5.92 -6.70 -3.75
CA LEU A 70 4.89 -7.10 -4.70
C LEU A 70 3.69 -7.72 -3.97
N ILE A 71 2.48 -7.29 -4.32
CA ILE A 71 1.22 -7.79 -3.74
C ILE A 71 0.25 -8.12 -4.88
N GLN A 72 -0.34 -9.31 -4.87
CA GLN A 72 -1.36 -9.70 -5.84
C GLN A 72 -2.72 -9.11 -5.48
N PHE A 73 -3.57 -8.82 -6.46
CA PHE A 73 -4.95 -8.41 -6.19
C PHE A 73 -5.70 -9.50 -5.40
N GLY A 74 -6.63 -9.08 -4.55
CA GLY A 74 -7.36 -9.96 -3.63
C GLY A 74 -6.53 -10.54 -2.47
N ARG A 75 -5.22 -10.25 -2.38
CA ARG A 75 -4.34 -10.76 -1.32
C ARG A 75 -4.01 -9.70 -0.28
N GLY A 76 -4.35 -9.97 0.98
CA GLY A 76 -4.14 -9.04 2.09
C GLY A 76 -4.95 -7.76 1.93
N VAL A 77 -4.78 -6.81 2.86
CA VAL A 77 -5.59 -5.58 2.91
C VAL A 77 -5.40 -4.73 1.63
N CYS A 78 -4.14 -4.54 1.20
CA CYS A 78 -3.83 -3.83 -0.05
C CYS A 78 -4.43 -4.49 -1.30
N GLY A 79 -4.27 -5.81 -1.45
CA GLY A 79 -4.82 -6.51 -2.60
C GLY A 79 -6.35 -6.48 -2.61
N THR A 80 -7.00 -6.60 -1.45
CA THR A 80 -8.46 -6.47 -1.34
C THR A 80 -8.94 -5.07 -1.68
N ALA A 81 -8.27 -4.01 -1.21
CA ALA A 81 -8.62 -2.63 -1.56
C ALA A 81 -8.47 -2.35 -3.06
N ALA A 82 -7.43 -2.94 -3.70
CA ALA A 82 -7.21 -2.80 -5.13
C ALA A 82 -8.28 -3.52 -5.96
N GLU A 83 -8.68 -4.73 -5.54
CA GLU A 83 -9.71 -5.54 -6.19
C GLU A 83 -11.11 -4.92 -6.05
N LYS A 84 -11.46 -4.46 -4.84
CA LYS A 84 -12.77 -3.85 -4.57
C LYS A 84 -12.88 -2.41 -5.05
N GLN A 85 -11.75 -1.74 -5.26
CA GLN A 85 -11.69 -0.30 -5.53
C GLN A 85 -12.35 0.55 -4.43
N GLU A 86 -12.35 0.04 -3.20
CA GLU A 86 -12.92 0.67 -2.02
C GLU A 86 -11.87 0.81 -0.92
N THR A 87 -12.06 1.79 -0.05
CA THR A 87 -11.25 1.92 1.16
C THR A 87 -11.48 0.72 2.05
N VAL A 88 -10.40 0.07 2.48
CA VAL A 88 -10.45 -1.02 3.46
C VAL A 88 -9.85 -0.50 4.75
N LEU A 89 -10.65 -0.49 5.82
CA LEU A 89 -10.24 -0.16 7.18
C LEU A 89 -10.22 -1.45 7.99
N VAL A 90 -9.06 -1.79 8.55
CA VAL A 90 -8.84 -2.95 9.40
C VAL A 90 -8.41 -2.46 10.78
N PRO A 91 -9.33 -2.40 11.76
CA PRO A 91 -9.02 -2.02 13.13
C PRO A 91 -7.97 -2.94 13.76
N ASP A 92 -8.11 -4.25 13.55
CA ASP A 92 -7.19 -5.28 14.07
C ASP A 92 -6.78 -6.25 12.95
N VAL A 93 -5.52 -6.15 12.53
CA VAL A 93 -4.97 -6.96 11.44
C VAL A 93 -4.82 -8.44 11.79
N PHE A 94 -4.74 -8.79 13.08
CA PHE A 94 -4.64 -10.20 13.51
C PHE A 94 -5.95 -10.96 13.34
N ASN A 95 -7.08 -10.25 13.28
CA ASN A 95 -8.40 -10.83 13.04
C ASN A 95 -8.77 -10.88 11.55
N TRP A 96 -7.90 -10.39 10.66
CA TRP A 96 -8.16 -10.36 9.22
C TRP A 96 -7.75 -11.66 8.53
N GLU A 97 -8.71 -12.33 7.90
CA GLU A 97 -8.45 -13.57 7.15
C GLU A 97 -7.58 -13.27 5.91
N GLY A 98 -6.45 -13.98 5.78
CA GLY A 98 -5.51 -13.77 4.68
C GLY A 98 -4.58 -12.56 4.86
N HIS A 99 -4.36 -12.11 6.10
CA HIS A 99 -3.39 -11.07 6.44
C HIS A 99 -1.98 -11.39 5.91
N ILE A 100 -1.37 -10.41 5.22
CA ILE A 100 0.03 -10.45 4.79
C ILE A 100 0.80 -9.47 5.67
N ALA A 101 1.47 -9.99 6.69
CA ALA A 101 2.28 -9.18 7.59
C ALA A 101 3.58 -8.76 6.91
N CYS A 102 3.68 -7.51 6.46
CA CYS A 102 4.94 -6.92 6.03
C CYS A 102 5.72 -6.31 7.23
N ASP A 103 5.03 -5.86 8.29
CA ASP A 103 5.59 -5.44 9.58
C ASP A 103 4.81 -6.07 10.73
N ALA A 104 5.49 -6.83 11.60
CA ALA A 104 4.89 -7.51 12.75
C ALA A 104 4.44 -6.56 13.88
N GLU A 105 4.85 -5.28 13.84
CA GLU A 105 4.39 -4.27 14.81
C GLU A 105 3.06 -3.61 14.44
N SER A 106 2.60 -3.75 13.19
CA SER A 106 1.33 -3.16 12.74
C SER A 106 0.16 -3.90 13.38
N LYS A 107 -0.75 -3.15 14.03
CA LYS A 107 -1.96 -3.66 14.67
C LYS A 107 -3.24 -3.22 13.97
N SER A 108 -3.23 -2.05 13.33
CA SER A 108 -4.30 -1.62 12.43
C SER A 108 -3.74 -1.18 11.08
N GLU A 109 -4.62 -1.18 10.09
CA GLU A 109 -4.27 -0.79 8.74
C GLU A 109 -5.46 -0.11 8.05
N ILE A 110 -5.18 0.93 7.26
CA ILE A 110 -6.14 1.49 6.32
C ILE A 110 -5.48 1.54 4.95
N VAL A 111 -6.23 1.14 3.93
CA VAL A 111 -5.82 1.24 2.54
C VAL A 111 -6.89 1.99 1.76
N VAL A 112 -6.50 3.06 1.08
CA VAL A 112 -7.37 3.89 0.25
C VAL A 112 -6.91 3.78 -1.20
N PRO A 113 -7.73 3.23 -2.11
CA PRO A 113 -7.40 3.21 -3.53
C PRO A 113 -7.51 4.62 -4.13
N ILE A 114 -6.51 4.99 -4.92
CA ILE A 114 -6.49 6.22 -5.72
C ILE A 114 -7.03 5.88 -7.10
N LEU A 115 -8.24 6.38 -7.38
CA LEU A 115 -8.94 6.13 -8.63
C LEU A 115 -8.70 7.27 -9.63
N VAL A 116 -8.38 6.92 -10.88
CA VAL A 116 -8.33 7.85 -12.01
C VAL A 116 -9.27 7.31 -13.07
N ASN A 117 -10.24 8.12 -13.52
CA ASN A 117 -11.28 7.71 -14.47
C ASN A 117 -12.07 6.45 -14.05
N GLY A 118 -12.28 6.27 -12.74
CA GLY A 118 -13.00 5.11 -12.18
C GLY A 118 -12.17 3.84 -12.04
N GLU A 119 -10.87 3.88 -12.37
CA GLU A 119 -9.97 2.73 -12.25
C GLU A 119 -8.92 2.96 -11.18
N SER A 120 -8.60 1.95 -10.36
CA SER A 120 -7.50 2.03 -9.39
C SER A 120 -6.18 2.17 -10.14
N VAL A 121 -5.39 3.19 -9.82
CA VAL A 121 -4.06 3.43 -10.42
C VAL A 121 -2.95 3.30 -9.38
N ASN A 122 -3.21 3.81 -8.17
CA ASN A 122 -2.33 3.70 -7.02
C ASN A 122 -3.16 3.34 -5.79
N LEU A 123 -2.50 2.95 -4.71
CA LEU A 123 -3.09 2.81 -3.39
C LEU A 123 -2.26 3.58 -2.41
N TRP A 124 -2.94 4.29 -1.52
CA TRP A 124 -2.34 4.80 -0.31
C TRP A 124 -2.58 3.81 0.82
N GLN A 125 -1.53 3.42 1.54
CA GLN A 125 -1.63 2.57 2.72
C GLN A 125 -1.06 3.30 3.94
N HIS A 126 -1.73 3.13 5.07
CA HIS A 126 -1.27 3.53 6.39
C HIS A 126 -1.37 2.33 7.34
N GLY A 127 -0.26 2.01 8.02
CA GLY A 127 -0.21 1.05 9.13
C GLY A 127 0.07 1.78 10.46
N SER A 128 -0.55 1.30 11.53
CA SER A 128 -0.36 1.83 12.90
C SER A 128 0.04 0.73 13.87
N LYS A 129 0.83 1.08 14.90
CA LYS A 129 1.13 0.19 16.03
C LYS A 129 -0.04 -0.01 17.01
N TYR A 130 -1.14 0.71 16.81
CA TYR A 130 -2.34 0.63 17.64
C TYR A 130 -3.53 0.13 16.83
N ILE A 131 -4.50 -0.47 17.52
CA ILE A 131 -5.83 -0.74 16.96
C ILE A 131 -6.57 0.60 16.88
N CYS A 132 -6.94 1.04 15.69
CA CYS A 132 -7.84 2.20 15.54
C CYS A 132 -9.24 1.76 15.97
N ALA A 133 -9.72 2.32 17.09
CA ALA A 133 -11.07 2.09 17.61
C ALA A 133 -12.13 2.85 16.81
#